data_AF-A0A7C3I664-F1
#
_entry.id   AF-A0A7C3I664-F1
#
_cell.length_a   1.000
_cell.length_b   1.000
_cell.length_c   1.000
_cell.angle_alpha   90.00
_cell.angle_beta   90.00
_cell.angle_gamma   90.00
#
_symmetry.space_group_name_H-M   'P 1'
#
loop_
_entity.id
_entity.type
_entity.pdbx_description
1 polymer ?
#
loop_
_entity_poly.entity_id
_entity_poly.type
_entity_poly.pdbx_seq_one_letter_code
_entity_poly.pdbx_strand_id
1 'polypeptide(L)'
;MQSVCRLHLVTLYDLLPREDRITSDLLLGRFLDYVAARRLTLYPAQEEAVLELFEEKNVILNTPTGSGKSLVAMALHFAALARGRRSVCTCPIKALVNEQWRDLCRGFGPR
;
A
#
# COMPACT_ATOMS: atom_id res chain seq x y z
N MET A 1 -7.08 -36.64 -1.17
CA MET A 1 -7.10 -36.04 0.18
C MET A 1 -6.56 -34.61 0.06
N GLN A 2 -7.36 -33.75 -0.56
CA GLN A 2 -7.12 -32.31 -0.73
C GLN A 2 -7.73 -31.55 0.47
N SER A 3 -7.32 -30.30 0.65
CA SER A 3 -7.90 -29.28 1.55
C SER A 3 -7.30 -29.14 2.95
N VAL A 4 -6.17 -28.43 3.02
CA VAL A 4 -5.97 -27.35 4.01
C VAL A 4 -5.35 -26.14 3.28
N CYS A 5 -6.15 -25.09 3.13
CA CYS A 5 -5.87 -23.88 2.36
C CYS A 5 -4.54 -23.19 2.73
N ARG A 6 -3.56 -23.24 1.83
CA ARG A 6 -2.50 -22.23 1.77
C ARG A 6 -3.09 -20.99 1.09
N LEU A 7 -3.79 -20.14 1.86
CA LEU A 7 -4.10 -18.77 1.45
C LEU A 7 -2.76 -18.07 1.20
N HIS A 8 -2.28 -18.06 -0.05
CA HIS A 8 -1.25 -17.11 -0.45
C HIS A 8 -1.90 -15.73 -0.33
N LEU A 9 -1.65 -15.04 0.79
CA LEU A 9 -2.00 -13.64 0.95
C LEU A 9 -1.21 -12.87 -0.11
N VAL A 10 -1.91 -12.38 -1.13
CA VAL A 10 -1.34 -11.54 -2.19
C VAL A 10 -0.61 -10.36 -1.55
N THR A 11 0.64 -10.12 -1.94
CA THR A 11 1.43 -8.97 -1.52
C THR A 11 1.32 -7.84 -2.54
N LEU A 12 1.60 -6.60 -2.13
CA LEU A 12 1.72 -5.47 -3.05
C LEU A 12 2.87 -5.66 -4.05
N TYR A 13 3.88 -6.45 -3.70
CA TYR A 13 4.97 -6.80 -4.60
C TYR A 13 4.49 -7.72 -5.74
N ASP A 14 3.60 -8.68 -5.45
CA ASP A 14 3.02 -9.58 -6.46
C ASP A 14 2.14 -8.82 -7.47
N LEU A 15 1.59 -7.69 -7.06
CA LEU A 15 0.71 -6.83 -7.86
C LEU A 15 1.43 -5.70 -8.59
N LEU A 16 2.77 -5.64 -8.52
CA LEU A 16 3.52 -4.65 -9.28
C LEU A 16 3.26 -4.83 -10.78
N PRO A 17 2.83 -3.78 -11.50
CA PRO A 17 2.61 -3.85 -12.93
C PRO A 17 3.92 -4.14 -13.66
N ARG A 18 3.85 -4.95 -14.72
CA ARG A 18 4.98 -5.33 -15.58
C ARG A 18 4.91 -4.66 -16.95
N GLU A 19 4.10 -3.62 -17.06
CA GLU A 19 3.76 -2.91 -18.28
C GLU A 19 4.68 -1.69 -18.43
N ASP A 20 4.98 -1.28 -19.67
CA ASP A 20 5.89 -0.15 -19.93
C ASP A 20 5.31 1.20 -19.47
N ARG A 21 3.99 1.34 -19.48
CA ARG A 21 3.28 2.58 -19.10
C ARG A 21 2.49 2.38 -17.81
N ILE A 22 2.93 3.03 -16.73
CA ILE A 22 2.26 3.00 -15.44
C ILE A 22 1.28 4.19 -15.32
N THR A 23 -0.03 3.90 -15.36
CA THR A 23 -1.10 4.90 -15.20
C THR A 23 -1.66 4.92 -13.78
N SER A 24 -2.30 6.02 -13.38
CA SER A 24 -2.96 6.13 -12.08
C SER A 24 -4.08 5.10 -11.91
N ASP A 25 -4.89 4.87 -12.95
CA ASP A 25 -5.98 3.88 -12.93
C ASP A 25 -5.47 2.46 -12.76
N LEU A 26 -4.34 2.13 -13.40
CA LEU A 26 -3.69 0.83 -13.24
C LEU A 26 -3.23 0.63 -11.79
N LEU A 27 -2.56 1.63 -11.22
CA LEU A 27 -2.14 1.58 -9.82
C LEU A 27 -3.34 1.46 -8.87
N LEU A 28 -4.40 2.21 -9.12
CA LEU A 28 -5.64 2.17 -8.34
C LEU A 28 -6.26 0.77 -8.37
N GLY A 29 -6.46 0.20 -9.56
CA GLY A 29 -7.01 -1.15 -9.70
C GLY A 29 -6.21 -2.19 -8.92
N ARG A 30 -4.88 -2.22 -9.11
CA ARG A 30 -3.99 -3.15 -8.38
C ARG A 30 -4.02 -2.93 -6.87
N PHE A 31 -4.07 -1.69 -6.42
CA PHE A 31 -4.13 -1.40 -4.99
C PHE A 31 -5.47 -1.80 -4.38
N LEU A 32 -6.58 -1.60 -5.10
CA LEU A 32 -7.91 -2.06 -4.67
C LEU A 32 -8.00 -3.59 -4.62
N ASP A 33 -7.36 -4.31 -5.55
CA ASP A 33 -7.25 -5.78 -5.48
C ASP A 33 -6.57 -6.23 -4.18
N TYR A 34 -5.50 -5.56 -3.76
CA TYR A 34 -4.81 -5.83 -2.49
C TYR A 34 -5.70 -5.58 -1.27
N VAL A 35 -6.43 -4.46 -1.27
CA VAL A 35 -7.35 -4.06 -0.19
C VAL A 35 -8.50 -5.08 -0.09
N ALA A 36 -9.10 -5.46 -1.22
CA ALA A 36 -10.17 -6.45 -1.30
C ALA A 36 -9.71 -7.84 -0.87
N ALA A 37 -8.52 -8.28 -1.26
CA ALA A 37 -7.94 -9.56 -0.83
C ALA A 37 -7.76 -9.66 0.70
N ARG A 38 -7.63 -8.51 1.38
CA ARG A 38 -7.56 -8.40 2.84
C ARG A 38 -8.92 -8.17 3.52
N ARG A 39 -10.02 -8.18 2.75
CA ARG A 39 -11.39 -7.91 3.21
C ARG A 39 -11.50 -6.54 3.89
N LEU A 40 -10.77 -5.56 3.36
CA LEU A 40 -10.83 -4.17 3.80
C LEU A 40 -11.63 -3.34 2.79
N THR A 41 -12.12 -2.20 3.26
CA THR A 41 -12.67 -1.14 2.41
C THR A 41 -11.97 0.16 2.81
N LEU A 42 -11.61 0.99 1.84
CA LEU A 42 -11.02 2.30 2.12
C LEU A 42 -12.06 3.21 2.77
N TYR A 43 -11.63 3.99 3.75
CA TYR A 43 -12.40 5.14 4.18
C TYR A 43 -12.36 6.24 3.12
N PRO A 44 -13.38 7.13 3.04
CA PRO A 44 -13.41 8.19 2.03
C PRO A 44 -12.13 9.04 1.98
N ALA A 45 -11.61 9.44 3.15
CA ALA A 45 -10.38 10.22 3.23
C ALA A 45 -9.12 9.43 2.81
N GLN A 46 -9.14 8.10 2.92
CA GLN A 46 -8.05 7.26 2.42
C GLN A 46 -8.11 7.12 0.91
N GLU A 47 -9.31 6.92 0.36
CA GLU A 47 -9.54 6.82 -1.08
C GLU A 47 -9.10 8.09 -1.79
N GLU A 48 -9.55 9.26 -1.32
CA GLU A 48 -9.14 10.57 -1.84
C GLU A 48 -7.62 10.73 -1.77
N ALA A 49 -7.01 10.43 -0.61
CA ALA A 49 -5.56 10.51 -0.48
C ALA A 49 -4.81 9.58 -1.44
N VAL A 50 -5.30 8.36 -1.68
CA VAL A 50 -4.67 7.41 -2.60
C VAL A 50 -4.76 7.89 -4.05
N LEU A 51 -5.93 8.42 -4.46
CA LEU A 51 -6.12 9.01 -5.79
C LEU A 51 -5.13 10.15 -6.04
N GLU A 52 -5.06 11.10 -5.11
CA GLU A 52 -4.16 12.25 -5.17
C GLU A 52 -2.68 11.84 -5.23
N LEU A 53 -2.28 10.84 -4.42
CA LEU A 53 -0.91 10.31 -4.45
C LEU A 53 -0.59 9.59 -5.76
N PHE A 54 -1.56 8.89 -6.36
CA PHE A 54 -1.36 8.21 -7.65
C PHE A 54 -1.28 9.20 -8.81
N GLU A 55 -1.90 10.37 -8.68
CA GLU A 55 -1.68 11.52 -9.56
C GLU A 55 -0.39 12.31 -9.27
N GLU A 56 0.47 11.80 -8.39
CA GLU A 56 1.74 12.43 -7.99
C GLU A 56 1.57 13.79 -7.28
N LYS A 57 0.41 14.04 -6.66
CA LYS A 57 0.16 15.23 -5.83
C LYS A 57 0.64 15.03 -4.39
N ASN A 58 0.91 16.13 -3.68
CA ASN A 58 1.29 16.10 -2.27
C ASN A 58 0.05 16.10 -1.38
N VAL A 59 0.02 15.24 -0.36
CA VAL A 59 -1.14 15.07 0.53
C VAL A 59 -0.74 15.26 1.99
N ILE A 60 -1.55 16.02 2.74
CA ILE A 60 -1.53 16.07 4.20
C ILE A 60 -2.78 15.38 4.71
N LEU A 61 -2.61 14.22 5.36
CA LEU A 61 -3.73 13.41 5.84
C LEU A 61 -4.01 13.69 7.32
N ASN A 62 -4.96 14.60 7.59
CA ASN A 62 -5.40 14.93 8.95
C ASN A 62 -6.51 13.99 9.43
N THR A 63 -6.15 12.76 9.81
CA THR A 63 -7.09 11.77 10.37
C THR A 63 -6.67 11.31 11.77
N PRO A 64 -7.61 10.99 12.68
CA PRO A 64 -7.31 10.46 14.00
C PRO A 64 -6.44 9.20 13.98
N THR A 65 -5.76 8.92 15.09
CA THR A 65 -5.05 7.64 15.29
C THR A 65 -6.04 6.48 15.20
N GLY A 66 -5.62 5.37 14.57
CA GLY A 66 -6.51 4.22 14.31
C GLY A 66 -7.29 4.30 12.98
N SER A 67 -7.32 5.45 12.30
CA SER A 67 -8.00 5.61 11.00
C SER A 67 -7.26 5.01 9.78
N GLY A 68 -6.29 4.11 9.99
CA GLY A 68 -5.62 3.38 8.92
C GLY A 68 -4.68 4.20 8.02
N LYS A 69 -4.05 5.28 8.53
CA LYS A 69 -3.06 6.09 7.79
C LYS A 69 -1.93 5.26 7.15
N SER A 70 -1.54 4.14 7.79
CA SER A 70 -0.54 3.22 7.26
C SER A 70 -0.93 2.61 5.91
N LEU A 71 -2.23 2.45 5.62
CA LEU A 71 -2.70 1.94 4.32
C LEU A 71 -2.43 2.94 3.18
N VAL A 72 -2.62 4.24 3.44
CA VAL A 72 -2.27 5.30 2.49
C VAL A 72 -0.76 5.37 2.27
N ALA A 73 0.04 5.21 3.33
CA ALA A 73 1.50 5.11 3.20
C ALA A 73 1.93 3.89 2.36
N MET A 74 1.28 2.73 2.52
CA MET A 74 1.52 1.55 1.67
C MET A 74 1.20 1.82 0.20
N ALA A 75 0.13 2.57 -0.11
CA ALA A 75 -0.17 3.00 -1.47
C ALA A 75 0.96 3.86 -2.07
N LEU A 76 1.48 4.82 -1.31
CA LEU A 76 2.62 5.64 -1.73
C LEU A 76 3.85 4.77 -2.06
N HIS A 77 4.20 3.82 -1.19
CA HIS A 77 5.32 2.91 -1.41
C HIS A 77 5.11 2.04 -2.66
N PHE A 78 3.90 1.52 -2.86
CA PHE A 78 3.53 0.74 -4.04
C PHE A 78 3.69 1.55 -5.32
N ALA A 79 3.15 2.78 -5.35
CA ALA A 79 3.25 3.67 -6.49
C ALA A 79 4.70 4.07 -6.82
N ALA A 80 5.52 4.31 -5.79
CA ALA A 80 6.94 4.59 -5.98
C ALA A 80 7.66 3.38 -6.58
N LEU A 81 7.45 2.17 -6.04
CA LEU A 81 8.08 0.94 -6.54
C LEU A 81 7.64 0.62 -7.98
N ALA A 82 6.35 0.71 -8.28
CA ALA A 82 5.82 0.49 -9.62
C ALA A 82 6.44 1.42 -10.67
N ARG A 83 6.83 2.64 -10.26
CA ARG A 83 7.49 3.65 -11.12
C ARG A 83 9.02 3.56 -11.09
N GLY A 84 9.61 2.53 -10.48
CA GLY A 84 11.06 2.40 -10.35
C GLY A 84 11.71 3.48 -9.47
N ARG A 85 10.93 4.11 -8.57
CA ARG A 85 11.39 5.16 -7.66
C ARG A 85 11.62 4.61 -6.26
N ARG A 86 12.42 5.35 -5.49
CA ARG A 86 12.60 5.12 -4.06
C ARG A 86 11.60 5.95 -3.27
N SER A 87 11.09 5.38 -2.18
CA SER A 87 10.25 6.06 -1.21
C SER A 87 10.85 5.91 0.19
N VAL A 88 10.65 6.91 1.04
CA VAL A 88 11.17 6.93 2.42
C VAL A 88 9.99 7.24 3.33
N CYS A 89 9.85 6.48 4.41
CA CYS A 89 8.95 6.83 5.50
C CYS A 89 9.75 7.09 6.77
N THR A 90 9.42 8.19 7.43
CA THR A 90 10.05 8.61 8.68
C THR A 90 9.01 8.59 9.79
N CYS A 91 9.45 8.22 10.99
CA CYS A 91 8.64 8.29 12.20
C CYS A 91 9.44 8.98 13.31
N PRO A 92 8.78 9.62 14.28
CA PRO A 92 9.47 10.39 15.32
C PRO A 92 10.26 9.53 16.32
N ILE A 93 9.95 8.23 16.44
CA ILE A 93 10.63 7.31 17.37
C ILE A 93 10.89 5.95 16.74
N LYS A 94 11.95 5.27 17.20
CA LYS A 94 12.37 3.93 16.74
C LYS A 94 11.28 2.87 16.86
N ALA A 95 10.44 2.93 17.90
CA ALA A 95 9.35 1.97 18.09
C ALA A 95 8.37 1.99 16.90
N LEU A 96 7.97 3.20 16.47
CA LEU A 96 7.05 3.38 15.33
C LEU A 96 7.69 2.97 14.00
N VAL A 97 8.98 3.29 13.80
CA VAL A 97 9.71 2.82 12.60
C VAL A 97 9.71 1.28 12.55
N ASN A 98 9.94 0.60 13.67
CA ASN A 98 9.93 -0.86 13.73
C ASN A 98 8.53 -1.45 13.50
N GLU A 99 7.46 -0.79 13.93
CA GLU A 99 6.08 -1.19 13.60
C GLU A 99 5.82 -1.07 12.10
N GLN A 100 6.16 0.07 11.51
CA GLN A 100 5.99 0.30 10.09
C GLN A 100 6.84 -0.65 9.23
N TRP A 101 8.08 -0.92 9.63
CA TRP A 101 8.92 -1.93 8.96
C TRP A 101 8.22 -3.29 8.91
N ARG A 102 7.65 -3.73 10.04
CA ARG A 102 6.92 -5.01 10.11
C ARG A 102 5.68 -5.01 9.21
N ASP A 103 4.96 -3.89 9.13
CA ASP A 103 3.83 -3.73 8.20
C ASP A 103 4.28 -3.80 6.74
N LEU A 104 5.40 -3.15 6.39
CA LEU A 104 5.96 -3.19 5.05
C LEU A 104 6.41 -4.61 4.68
N CYS A 105 7.09 -5.34 5.57
CA CYS A 105 7.45 -6.74 5.31
C CYS A 105 6.21 -7.62 5.10
N ARG A 106 5.12 -7.39 5.83
CA ARG A 106 3.84 -8.11 5.62
C ARG A 106 3.16 -7.72 4.31
N GLY A 107 3.26 -6.46 3.90
CA GLY A 107 2.62 -5.92 2.72
C GLY A 107 3.36 -6.24 1.42
N PHE A 108 4.70 -6.21 1.42
CA PHE A 108 5.57 -6.32 0.25
C PHE A 108 6.46 -7.58 0.24
N GLY A 109 6.49 -8.34 1.33
CA GLY A 109 7.35 -9.51 1.51
C GLY A 109 8.63 -9.19 2.30
N PRO A 110 9.24 -10.21 2.94
CA PRO A 110 10.34 -10.02 3.91
C PRO A 110 11.75 -9.97 3.28
N ARG A 111 11.92 -9.34 2.11
CA ARG A 111 13.26 -9.25 1.49
C ARG A 111 14.06 -8.07 1.99
#